data_AF-A0A8X7V538-F1
#
_entry.id   AF-A0A8X7V538-F1
#
_cell.length_a   1.000
_cell.length_b   1.000
_cell.length_c   1.000
_cell.angle_alpha   90.00
_cell.angle_beta   90.00
_cell.angle_gamma   90.00
#
_symmetry.space_group_name_H-M   'P 1'
#
loop_
_entity.id
_entity.type
_entity.pdbx_description
1 polymer ?
#
loop_
_entity_poly.entity_id
_entity_poly.type
_entity_poly.pdbx_seq_one_letter_code
_entity_poly.pdbx_strand_id
1 'polypeptide(L)'
;MYTVVVGQSGATDFKTIQAAIDSVPSGNNNWIKIQLQNGIYFEKIVIPMEKQKIILQGNNPSEVIIQYNDAGQSSSSGPFIVNAEYFVAINVTFKNSYNNITSLVPFEELKVAPAIVLMADKSWFYGCSFISVQDTLADLVGRHYFTNCYIEGAIDFIWGGGQSIYEKCVIYVKEVMNNGAMLPGFITAQGRQSEKDTSGFVIKYCVIKGDGTASLGRAYRGYSRVVFYATTMSNVIVPQGWDAWRYKGQEDKIIFAEVKCTGEGANKQGRVGWEKNLSDIEIAFLINTKTFIAGDGWMTTLPSSLVSLYSPSSIFLGIFINSPVCRDPRRSNISTTDWKHKDLHPVVYKHGWDELNIDSGTSDIASKGQRSRVKERNYKFHRVSS
;
A
#
# COMPACT_ATOMS: atom_id res chain seq x y z
N MET A 1 24.06 13.90 12.02
CA MET A 1 22.67 14.14 11.59
C MET A 1 21.94 14.81 12.74
N TYR A 2 21.39 16.00 12.52
CA TYR A 2 20.62 16.71 13.55
C TYR A 2 19.30 15.97 13.80
N THR A 3 18.89 15.85 15.07
CA THR A 3 17.66 15.14 15.47
C THR A 3 16.78 16.05 16.30
N VAL A 4 15.49 16.04 15.98
CA VAL A 4 14.41 16.72 16.71
C VAL A 4 13.44 15.66 17.20
N VAL A 5 13.00 15.75 18.45
CA VAL A 5 12.04 14.83 19.08
C VAL A 5 10.65 15.48 19.14
N VAL A 6 9.66 14.78 18.62
CA VAL A 6 8.24 15.17 18.68
C VAL A 6 7.48 14.20 19.56
N GLY A 7 6.65 14.73 20.45
CA GLY A 7 5.76 13.94 21.29
C GLY A 7 4.74 14.79 22.02
N GLN A 8 3.57 14.22 22.29
CA GLN A 8 2.43 14.92 22.90
C GLN A 8 2.58 15.10 24.42
N SER A 9 3.51 14.38 25.06
CA SER A 9 3.76 14.41 26.50
C SER A 9 5.25 14.57 26.81
N GLY A 10 5.60 14.80 28.09
CA GLY A 10 6.99 14.89 28.54
C GLY A 10 7.78 16.10 27.99
N ALA A 11 9.11 16.06 28.14
CA ALA A 11 10.02 17.03 27.58
C ALA A 11 10.43 16.59 26.17
N THR A 12 9.88 17.27 25.16
CA THR A 12 10.16 17.06 23.72
C THR A 12 10.44 18.40 23.07
N ASP A 13 11.15 18.43 21.95
CA ASP A 13 11.46 19.66 21.23
C ASP A 13 10.19 20.30 20.65
N PHE A 14 9.28 19.47 20.14
CA PHE A 14 7.97 19.91 19.64
C PHE A 14 6.83 19.02 20.13
N LYS A 15 5.63 19.60 20.15
CA LYS A 15 4.37 18.91 20.48
C LYS A 15 3.59 18.42 19.27
N THR A 16 3.88 18.96 18.10
CA THR A 16 3.22 18.61 16.83
C THR A 16 4.26 18.33 15.76
N ILE A 17 3.89 17.49 14.80
CA ILE A 17 4.77 17.13 13.68
C ILE A 17 4.94 18.33 12.75
N GLN A 18 3.86 19.08 12.49
CA GLN A 18 3.94 20.27 11.63
C GLN A 18 4.93 21.31 12.18
N ALA A 19 4.93 21.58 13.50
CA ALA A 19 5.86 22.54 14.07
C ALA A 19 7.33 22.12 13.94
N ALA A 20 7.62 20.82 14.04
CA ALA A 20 8.95 20.29 13.79
C ALA A 20 9.37 20.46 12.31
N ILE A 21 8.46 20.22 11.36
CA ILE A 21 8.69 20.47 9.93
C ILE A 21 8.93 21.96 9.67
N ASP A 22 8.13 22.84 10.27
CA ASP A 22 8.25 24.29 10.09
C ASP A 22 9.61 24.82 10.58
N SER A 23 10.17 24.19 11.61
CA SER A 23 11.49 24.52 12.17
C SER A 23 12.67 24.19 11.24
N VAL A 24 12.50 23.29 10.27
CA VAL A 24 13.53 22.98 9.27
C VAL A 24 13.79 24.24 8.43
N PRO A 25 15.05 24.67 8.21
CA PRO A 25 15.31 25.87 7.41
C PRO A 25 14.78 25.74 5.97
N SER A 26 14.33 26.85 5.39
CA SER A 26 14.04 26.90 3.95
C SER A 26 15.32 26.68 3.15
N GLY A 27 15.27 25.87 2.08
CA GLY A 27 16.43 25.50 1.29
C GLY A 27 17.37 24.52 2.01
N ASN A 28 16.85 23.78 3.01
CA ASN A 28 17.65 22.82 3.77
C ASN A 28 18.29 21.78 2.85
N ASN A 29 19.61 21.61 2.99
CA ASN A 29 20.39 20.62 2.23
C ASN A 29 21.09 19.60 3.14
N ASN A 30 20.80 19.62 4.44
CA ASN A 30 21.34 18.69 5.43
C ASN A 30 20.27 17.70 5.89
N TRP A 31 20.62 16.44 6.11
CA TRP A 31 19.67 15.48 6.66
C TRP A 31 19.27 15.85 8.10
N ILE A 32 17.96 16.03 8.30
CA ILE A 32 17.34 16.28 9.61
C ILE A 32 16.42 15.11 9.93
N LYS A 33 16.61 14.51 11.11
CA LYS A 33 15.74 13.46 11.62
C LYS A 33 14.69 14.05 12.55
N ILE A 34 13.43 13.83 12.25
CA ILE A 34 12.28 14.07 13.12
C ILE A 34 11.91 12.72 13.74
N GLN A 35 12.27 12.53 15.01
CA GLN A 35 11.97 11.33 15.79
C GLN A 35 10.62 11.50 16.47
N LEU A 36 9.67 10.62 16.16
CA LEU A 36 8.34 10.59 16.76
C LEU A 36 8.32 9.65 17.97
N GLN A 37 7.78 10.14 19.08
CA GLN A 37 7.35 9.30 20.19
C GLN A 37 6.04 8.57 19.84
N ASN A 38 5.75 7.51 20.57
CA ASN A 38 4.50 6.76 20.44
C ASN A 38 3.30 7.68 20.68
N GLY A 39 2.26 7.57 19.85
CA GLY A 39 1.08 8.39 19.93
C GLY A 39 0.27 8.41 18.64
N ILE A 40 -0.96 8.92 18.76
CA ILE A 40 -1.81 9.26 17.62
C ILE A 40 -1.72 10.76 17.42
N TYR A 41 -1.08 11.16 16.33
CA TYR A 41 -0.93 12.54 15.90
C TYR A 41 -2.10 12.88 14.99
N PHE A 42 -3.16 13.46 15.57
CA PHE A 42 -4.32 13.90 14.81
C PHE A 42 -4.04 15.27 14.16
N GLU A 43 -3.32 15.26 13.04
CA GLU A 43 -2.78 16.45 12.37
C GLU A 43 -2.96 16.37 10.86
N LYS A 44 -3.14 17.54 10.22
CA LYS A 44 -2.97 17.69 8.77
C LYS A 44 -1.60 18.32 8.51
N ILE A 45 -0.73 17.57 7.86
CA ILE A 45 0.67 17.91 7.70
C ILE A 45 1.00 18.12 6.23
N VAL A 46 1.76 19.17 5.96
CA VAL A 46 2.35 19.43 4.64
C VAL A 46 3.86 19.57 4.83
N ILE A 47 4.63 18.89 3.99
CA ILE A 47 6.06 19.14 3.82
C ILE A 47 6.23 20.00 2.57
N PRO A 48 6.46 21.32 2.71
CA PRO A 48 6.68 22.23 1.60
C PRO A 48 7.96 21.90 0.83
N MET A 49 8.00 22.21 -0.46
CA MET A 49 9.08 21.82 -1.38
C MET A 49 10.49 22.29 -0.96
N GLU A 50 10.56 23.39 -0.20
CA GLU A 50 11.81 23.97 0.30
C GLU A 50 12.38 23.27 1.54
N LYS A 51 11.65 22.32 2.13
CA LYS A 51 12.03 21.58 3.36
C LYS A 51 12.55 20.17 3.03
N GLN A 52 13.60 20.09 2.21
CA GLN A 52 14.14 18.82 1.72
C GLN A 52 14.93 18.04 2.78
N LYS A 53 15.21 16.76 2.49
CA LYS A 53 16.08 15.87 3.30
C LYS A 53 15.61 15.69 4.75
N ILE A 54 14.31 15.42 4.90
CA ILE A 54 13.69 15.09 6.19
C ILE A 54 13.57 13.56 6.30
N ILE A 55 14.02 13.02 7.43
CA ILE A 55 13.70 11.66 7.87
C ILE A 55 12.67 11.75 8.98
N LEU A 56 11.46 11.26 8.73
CA LEU A 56 10.42 11.08 9.72
C LEU A 56 10.46 9.65 10.26
N GLN A 57 10.80 9.47 11.53
CA GLN A 57 11.05 8.15 12.09
C GLN A 57 10.23 7.91 13.34
N GLY A 58 9.38 6.87 13.31
CA GLY A 58 8.75 6.28 14.49
C GLY A 58 9.57 5.10 15.04
N ASN A 59 9.14 4.58 16.19
CA ASN A 59 9.73 3.35 16.74
C ASN A 59 9.10 2.10 16.10
N ASN A 60 7.76 2.10 15.99
CA ASN A 60 6.95 1.00 15.47
C ASN A 60 5.72 1.58 14.74
N PRO A 61 5.38 1.11 13.53
CA PRO A 61 4.20 1.60 12.81
C PRO A 61 2.88 1.40 13.58
N SER A 62 2.76 0.41 14.47
CA SER A 62 1.55 0.22 15.28
C SER A 62 1.40 1.21 16.44
N GLU A 63 2.48 1.92 16.79
CA GLU A 63 2.54 2.82 17.95
C GLU A 63 2.62 4.30 17.56
N VAL A 64 3.03 4.60 16.32
CA VAL A 64 3.16 5.96 15.79
C VAL A 64 2.22 6.12 14.60
N ILE A 65 1.07 6.76 14.84
CA ILE A 65 -0.02 6.90 13.87
C ILE A 65 -0.24 8.38 13.59
N ILE A 66 -0.03 8.78 12.33
CA ILE A 66 -0.44 10.09 11.82
C ILE A 66 -1.82 9.92 11.21
N GLN A 67 -2.80 10.62 11.76
CA GLN A 67 -4.20 10.44 11.39
C GLN A 67 -4.92 11.78 11.17
N TYR A 68 -5.83 11.79 10.21
CA TYR A 68 -6.81 12.87 10.04
C TYR A 68 -8.03 12.32 9.29
N ASN A 69 -9.10 13.12 9.16
CA ASN A 69 -10.36 12.72 8.53
C ASN A 69 -10.80 13.73 7.46
N ASP A 70 -9.95 13.96 6.46
CA ASP A 70 -10.24 14.86 5.33
C ASP A 70 -10.49 14.07 4.04
N ALA A 71 -11.46 14.50 3.24
CA ALA A 71 -11.90 13.79 2.04
C ALA A 71 -12.48 14.73 0.99
N GLY A 72 -12.66 14.19 -0.22
CA GLY A 72 -13.31 14.87 -1.34
C GLY A 72 -12.37 15.36 -2.44
N GLN A 73 -11.05 15.40 -2.20
CA GLN A 73 -10.06 15.72 -3.24
C GLN A 73 -8.88 14.73 -3.21
N SER A 74 -8.72 13.94 -4.28
CA SER A 74 -7.70 12.88 -4.35
C SER A 74 -6.25 13.37 -4.18
N SER A 75 -5.96 14.63 -4.53
CA SER A 75 -4.59 15.17 -4.59
C SER A 75 -4.27 16.21 -3.51
N SER A 76 -5.17 16.43 -2.54
CA SER A 76 -5.01 17.50 -1.53
C SER A 76 -5.77 17.23 -0.22
N SER A 77 -6.67 16.24 -0.21
CA SER A 77 -7.24 15.69 1.01
C SER A 77 -6.30 14.66 1.61
N GLY A 78 -6.31 14.56 2.93
CA GLY A 78 -5.55 13.56 3.68
C GLY A 78 -4.72 14.16 4.80
N PRO A 79 -4.18 13.29 5.69
CA PRO A 79 -3.40 13.72 6.83
C PRO A 79 -2.00 14.20 6.47
N PHE A 80 -1.45 13.81 5.30
CA PHE A 80 -0.04 14.01 5.01
C PHE A 80 0.20 14.29 3.52
N ILE A 81 0.84 15.42 3.21
CA ILE A 81 1.20 15.83 1.85
C ILE A 81 2.71 16.07 1.79
N VAL A 82 3.39 15.45 0.83
CA VAL A 82 4.84 15.57 0.64
C VAL A 82 5.13 16.22 -0.70
N ASN A 83 5.72 17.43 -0.66
CA ASN A 83 6.18 18.14 -1.85
C ASN A 83 7.71 18.26 -1.94
N ALA A 84 8.44 17.88 -0.87
CA ALA A 84 9.88 18.03 -0.78
C ALA A 84 10.63 16.78 -1.23
N GLU A 85 11.65 16.97 -2.06
CA GLU A 85 12.55 15.88 -2.46
C GLU A 85 13.31 15.28 -1.26
N TYR A 86 13.71 14.02 -1.41
CA TYR A 86 14.50 13.29 -0.42
C TYR A 86 13.76 13.13 0.92
N PHE A 87 12.44 12.93 0.88
CA PHE A 87 11.68 12.58 2.06
C PHE A 87 11.83 11.08 2.39
N VAL A 88 12.09 10.77 3.66
CA VAL A 88 12.17 9.40 4.14
C VAL A 88 11.21 9.21 5.31
N ALA A 89 10.42 8.15 5.30
CA ALA A 89 9.60 7.75 6.45
C ALA A 89 9.93 6.32 6.90
N ILE A 90 10.07 6.12 8.20
CA ILE A 90 10.45 4.83 8.79
C ILE A 90 9.52 4.49 9.95
N ASN A 91 8.86 3.33 9.89
CA ASN A 91 8.03 2.80 10.98
C ASN A 91 6.94 3.77 11.46
N VAL A 92 6.20 4.36 10.51
CA VAL A 92 5.08 5.28 10.76
C VAL A 92 3.84 4.79 10.02
N THR A 93 2.67 4.91 10.65
CA THR A 93 1.37 4.71 9.98
C THR A 93 0.79 6.04 9.53
N PHE A 94 0.43 6.14 8.26
CA PHE A 94 -0.40 7.21 7.69
C PHE A 94 -1.82 6.68 7.52
N LYS A 95 -2.79 7.32 8.19
CA LYS A 95 -4.18 6.84 8.21
C LYS A 95 -5.16 7.96 7.91
N ASN A 96 -6.04 7.73 6.95
CA ASN A 96 -7.22 8.57 6.79
C ASN A 96 -8.43 7.87 7.42
N SER A 97 -9.01 8.50 8.44
CA SER A 97 -10.17 7.97 9.17
C SER A 97 -11.50 8.57 8.72
N TYR A 98 -11.57 9.19 7.53
CA TYR A 98 -12.82 9.74 7.01
C TYR A 98 -13.86 8.64 6.74
N ASN A 99 -13.47 7.62 5.97
CA ASN A 99 -14.32 6.46 5.74
C ASN A 99 -14.21 5.54 6.96
N ASN A 100 -15.34 5.01 7.42
CA ASN A 100 -15.34 4.05 8.52
C ASN A 100 -14.80 2.70 8.03
N ILE A 101 -13.55 2.40 8.33
CA ILE A 101 -12.90 1.15 7.95
C ILE A 101 -13.28 0.08 8.97
N THR A 102 -14.50 -0.45 8.85
CA THR A 102 -14.94 -1.65 9.58
C THR A 102 -14.78 -2.89 8.70
N SER A 103 -15.26 -4.06 9.12
CA SER A 103 -15.31 -5.24 8.25
C SER A 103 -16.08 -4.98 6.96
N LEU A 104 -17.06 -4.07 6.96
CA LEU A 104 -17.92 -3.79 5.81
C LEU A 104 -17.92 -2.29 5.48
N VAL A 105 -17.61 -1.94 4.24
CA VAL A 105 -17.60 -0.55 3.77
C VAL A 105 -18.65 -0.33 2.67
N PRO A 106 -19.71 0.48 2.91
CA PRO A 106 -20.72 0.78 1.89
C PRO A 106 -20.18 1.71 0.79
N PHE A 107 -20.25 1.29 -0.47
CA PHE A 107 -19.74 2.05 -1.63
C PHE A 107 -20.44 3.40 -1.81
N GLU A 108 -21.74 3.48 -1.56
CA GLU A 108 -22.53 4.70 -1.79
C GLU A 108 -22.16 5.85 -0.85
N GLU A 109 -21.57 5.53 0.31
CA GLU A 109 -21.12 6.48 1.31
C GLU A 109 -19.64 6.85 1.17
N LEU A 110 -18.90 6.12 0.32
CA LEU A 110 -17.47 6.32 0.15
C LEU A 110 -17.15 7.72 -0.38
N LYS A 111 -16.18 8.34 0.27
CA LYS A 111 -15.46 9.48 -0.29
C LYS A 111 -14.02 9.11 -0.55
N VAL A 112 -13.47 9.69 -1.59
CA VAL A 112 -12.03 9.75 -1.83
C VAL A 112 -11.36 10.36 -0.60
N ALA A 113 -10.44 9.63 0.03
CA ALA A 113 -9.83 10.05 1.28
C ALA A 113 -8.38 9.53 1.38
N PRO A 114 -7.41 10.14 0.69
CA PRO A 114 -6.03 9.66 0.68
C PRO A 114 -5.42 9.62 2.09
N ALA A 115 -4.64 8.59 2.39
CA ALA A 115 -3.81 8.53 3.60
C ALA A 115 -2.52 9.33 3.44
N ILE A 116 -2.02 9.46 2.22
CA ILE A 116 -0.88 10.32 1.91
C ILE A 116 -0.97 10.78 0.45
N VAL A 117 -0.48 11.99 0.20
CA VAL A 117 -0.30 12.54 -1.16
C VAL A 117 1.18 12.81 -1.40
N LEU A 118 1.74 12.15 -2.41
CA LEU A 118 3.16 12.22 -2.77
C LEU A 118 3.34 12.96 -4.09
N MET A 119 3.88 14.17 -4.00
CA MET A 119 4.24 15.03 -5.12
C MET A 119 5.73 15.43 -5.03
N ALA A 120 6.58 14.46 -4.71
CA ALA A 120 7.99 14.68 -4.43
C ALA A 120 8.86 13.65 -5.11
N ASP A 121 10.03 14.04 -5.62
CA ASP A 121 10.99 13.09 -6.16
C ASP A 121 11.84 12.45 -5.04
N LYS A 122 12.30 11.22 -5.26
CA LYS A 122 13.29 10.52 -4.41
C LYS A 122 12.80 10.29 -2.97
N SER A 123 11.58 9.80 -2.82
CA SER A 123 11.02 9.46 -1.51
C SER A 123 11.20 7.98 -1.16
N TRP A 124 11.45 7.66 0.11
CA TRP A 124 11.58 6.28 0.56
C TRP A 124 10.79 6.01 1.84
N PHE A 125 10.04 4.91 1.83
CA PHE A 125 9.23 4.44 2.94
C PHE A 125 9.67 3.04 3.36
N TYR A 126 10.01 2.86 4.64
CA TYR A 126 10.43 1.59 5.20
C TYR A 126 9.59 1.22 6.42
N GLY A 127 8.93 0.05 6.38
CA GLY A 127 8.12 -0.42 7.51
C GLY A 127 6.89 0.46 7.81
N CYS A 128 6.48 1.30 6.87
CA CYS A 128 5.31 2.18 7.01
C CYS A 128 4.00 1.47 6.68
N SER A 129 2.91 1.99 7.24
CA SER A 129 1.55 1.56 6.90
C SER A 129 0.76 2.71 6.27
N PHE A 130 -0.07 2.40 5.27
CA PHE A 130 -0.96 3.36 4.60
C PHE A 130 -2.37 2.81 4.63
N ILE A 131 -3.29 3.50 5.30
CA ILE A 131 -4.62 2.97 5.64
C ILE A 131 -5.70 3.96 5.22
N SER A 132 -6.48 3.58 4.22
CA SER A 132 -7.73 4.23 3.81
C SER A 132 -8.56 3.26 2.95
N VAL A 133 -9.52 3.73 2.16
CA VAL A 133 -10.36 2.90 1.29
C VAL A 133 -10.20 3.26 -0.17
N GLN A 134 -10.57 4.49 -0.56
CA GLN A 134 -10.40 4.97 -1.93
C GLN A 134 -9.22 5.94 -1.99
N ASP A 135 -8.36 5.75 -2.98
CA ASP A 135 -7.21 6.60 -3.27
C ASP A 135 -6.18 6.65 -2.11
N THR A 136 -6.04 5.55 -1.33
CA THR A 136 -5.20 5.48 -0.11
C THR A 136 -3.81 6.08 -0.28
N LEU A 137 -3.06 5.62 -1.28
CA LEU A 137 -1.73 6.08 -1.60
C LEU A 137 -1.78 6.82 -2.94
N ALA A 138 -1.84 8.16 -2.85
CA ALA A 138 -1.74 9.04 -4.01
C ALA A 138 -0.25 9.24 -4.35
N ASP A 139 0.31 8.29 -5.09
CA ASP A 139 1.66 8.28 -5.65
C ASP A 139 1.67 9.04 -6.99
N LEU A 140 1.64 10.38 -6.91
CA LEU A 140 1.30 11.23 -8.04
C LEU A 140 2.47 11.50 -8.99
N VAL A 141 3.64 11.83 -8.47
CA VAL A 141 4.81 12.20 -9.29
C VAL A 141 6.11 12.00 -8.52
N GLY A 142 7.17 11.67 -9.26
CA GLY A 142 8.51 11.44 -8.73
C GLY A 142 8.87 9.96 -8.65
N ARG A 143 10.05 9.68 -8.12
CA ARG A 143 10.58 8.32 -7.95
C ARG A 143 10.48 7.92 -6.50
N HIS A 144 9.79 6.82 -6.21
CA HIS A 144 9.60 6.37 -4.84
C HIS A 144 9.99 4.92 -4.64
N TYR A 145 10.38 4.61 -3.41
CA TYR A 145 10.63 3.25 -2.97
C TYR A 145 9.81 2.97 -1.71
N PHE A 146 9.03 1.89 -1.74
CA PHE A 146 8.27 1.40 -0.59
C PHE A 146 8.78 0.01 -0.25
N THR A 147 9.22 -0.19 0.98
CA THR A 147 9.87 -1.43 1.41
C THR A 147 9.31 -1.92 2.73
N ASN A 148 8.95 -3.19 2.79
CA ASN A 148 8.36 -3.81 3.98
C ASN A 148 7.13 -3.03 4.50
N CYS A 149 6.36 -2.43 3.60
CA CYS A 149 5.20 -1.61 3.96
C CYS A 149 3.90 -2.43 4.01
N TYR A 150 2.92 -1.89 4.71
CA TYR A 150 1.52 -2.35 4.66
C TYR A 150 0.68 -1.30 3.93
N ILE A 151 -0.08 -1.70 2.92
CA ILE A 151 -0.93 -0.78 2.14
C ILE A 151 -2.34 -1.38 2.08
N GLU A 152 -3.32 -0.66 2.60
CA GLU A 152 -4.72 -1.09 2.69
C GLU A 152 -5.65 -0.17 1.91
N GLY A 153 -6.56 -0.77 1.14
CA GLY A 153 -7.64 -0.05 0.49
C GLY A 153 -8.45 -0.94 -0.44
N ALA A 154 -9.37 -0.32 -1.18
CA ALA A 154 -10.29 -1.02 -2.08
C ALA A 154 -10.28 -0.42 -3.49
N ILE A 155 -10.53 0.89 -3.63
CA ILE A 155 -10.71 1.52 -4.95
C ILE A 155 -9.50 2.38 -5.28
N ASP A 156 -8.81 2.06 -6.38
CA ASP A 156 -7.64 2.78 -6.88
C ASP A 156 -6.62 3.11 -5.78
N PHE A 157 -6.42 2.18 -4.84
CA PHE A 157 -5.80 2.56 -3.57
C PHE A 157 -4.28 2.74 -3.65
N ILE A 158 -3.66 2.37 -4.79
CA ILE A 158 -2.33 2.81 -5.21
C ILE A 158 -2.46 3.48 -6.58
N TRP A 159 -2.41 4.80 -6.65
CA TRP A 159 -2.71 5.52 -7.89
C TRP A 159 -1.84 6.74 -8.13
N GLY A 160 -1.77 7.16 -9.39
CA GLY A 160 -1.04 8.35 -9.82
C GLY A 160 0.03 8.04 -10.87
N GLY A 161 0.94 8.98 -11.09
CA GLY A 161 1.97 8.96 -12.14
C GLY A 161 3.38 8.67 -11.64
N GLY A 162 3.55 8.14 -10.42
CA GLY A 162 4.85 7.82 -9.85
C GLY A 162 5.66 6.78 -10.65
N GLN A 163 6.98 6.86 -10.48
CA GLN A 163 7.95 5.87 -10.92
C GLN A 163 8.44 5.09 -9.70
N SER A 164 7.72 4.03 -9.35
CA SER A 164 7.76 3.49 -7.99
C SER A 164 7.96 1.99 -7.94
N ILE A 165 8.75 1.56 -6.96
CA ILE A 165 8.89 0.15 -6.58
C ILE A 165 8.26 -0.07 -5.21
N TYR A 166 7.37 -1.05 -5.15
CA TYR A 166 6.80 -1.60 -3.93
C TYR A 166 7.43 -2.98 -3.72
N GLU A 167 8.29 -3.10 -2.72
CA GLU A 167 9.08 -4.31 -2.48
C GLU A 167 8.80 -4.91 -1.10
N LYS A 168 8.46 -6.21 -1.08
CA LYS A 168 8.17 -6.95 0.17
C LYS A 168 7.03 -6.33 0.99
N CYS A 169 6.10 -5.67 0.31
CA CYS A 169 4.94 -5.08 0.95
C CYS A 169 3.83 -6.12 1.12
N VAL A 170 2.98 -5.89 2.12
CA VAL A 170 1.66 -6.50 2.21
C VAL A 170 0.66 -5.53 1.61
N ILE A 171 -0.07 -5.99 0.61
CA ILE A 171 -1.16 -5.26 -0.05
C ILE A 171 -2.45 -5.91 0.44
N TYR A 172 -3.24 -5.16 1.21
CA TYR A 172 -4.49 -5.62 1.80
C TYR A 172 -5.69 -5.05 1.06
N VAL A 173 -6.43 -5.93 0.38
CA VAL A 173 -7.65 -5.60 -0.37
C VAL A 173 -8.83 -5.56 0.58
N LYS A 174 -9.41 -4.37 0.78
CA LYS A 174 -10.53 -4.16 1.68
C LYS A 174 -11.87 -4.46 1.01
N GLU A 175 -12.75 -5.12 1.73
CA GLU A 175 -14.13 -5.38 1.31
C GLU A 175 -14.95 -4.09 1.18
N VAL A 176 -15.54 -3.89 0.01
CA VAL A 176 -16.50 -2.82 -0.29
C VAL A 176 -17.76 -3.44 -0.87
N MET A 177 -18.92 -2.99 -0.37
CA MET A 177 -20.23 -3.49 -0.79
C MET A 177 -20.98 -2.43 -1.57
N ASN A 178 -21.57 -2.81 -2.69
CA ASN A 178 -22.48 -1.97 -3.46
C ASN A 178 -23.83 -2.69 -3.59
N ASN A 179 -24.90 -2.10 -3.04
CA ASN A 179 -26.25 -2.65 -3.12
C ASN A 179 -26.36 -4.13 -2.67
N GLY A 180 -25.66 -4.49 -1.59
CA GLY A 180 -25.69 -5.85 -1.02
C GLY A 180 -24.82 -6.88 -1.74
N ALA A 181 -24.07 -6.48 -2.77
CA ALA A 181 -23.07 -7.33 -3.43
C ALA A 181 -21.65 -6.78 -3.24
N MET A 182 -20.67 -7.66 -3.11
CA MET A 182 -19.27 -7.28 -3.06
C MET A 182 -18.87 -6.62 -4.38
N LEU A 183 -18.30 -5.42 -4.29
CA LEU A 183 -17.80 -4.66 -5.42
C LEU A 183 -16.30 -4.92 -5.56
N PRO A 184 -15.84 -5.49 -6.69
CA PRO A 184 -14.42 -5.58 -6.96
C PRO A 184 -13.76 -4.20 -7.01
N GLY A 185 -12.71 -4.04 -6.22
CA GLY A 185 -11.85 -2.88 -6.23
C GLY A 185 -10.75 -2.91 -7.29
N PHE A 186 -9.81 -2.00 -7.17
CA PHE A 186 -8.63 -1.90 -8.04
C PHE A 186 -7.40 -1.59 -7.17
N ILE A 187 -6.42 -2.49 -7.20
CA ILE A 187 -5.17 -2.29 -6.45
C ILE A 187 -4.41 -1.10 -7.00
N THR A 188 -4.25 -1.06 -8.33
CA THR A 188 -3.49 0.01 -8.99
C THR A 188 -4.32 0.82 -9.99
N ALA A 189 -4.06 2.12 -10.07
CA ALA A 189 -4.57 3.00 -11.11
C ALA A 189 -3.45 3.92 -11.61
N GLN A 190 -2.55 3.36 -12.44
CA GLN A 190 -1.32 4.04 -12.84
C GLN A 190 -1.57 5.00 -14.04
N GLY A 191 -0.98 6.19 -13.95
CA GLY A 191 -1.30 7.36 -14.75
C GLY A 191 -0.27 7.79 -15.80
N ARG A 192 0.58 6.89 -16.29
CA ARG A 192 1.57 7.18 -17.34
C ARG A 192 0.91 7.69 -18.61
N GLN A 193 1.40 8.80 -19.15
CA GLN A 193 0.73 9.54 -20.23
C GLN A 193 1.33 9.38 -21.62
N SER A 194 2.57 8.88 -21.74
CA SER A 194 3.23 8.69 -23.04
C SER A 194 4.27 7.59 -23.00
N GLU A 195 4.75 7.15 -24.16
CA GLU A 195 5.84 6.17 -24.27
C GLU A 195 7.18 6.70 -23.71
N LYS A 196 7.42 8.02 -23.81
CA LYS A 196 8.65 8.67 -23.33
C LYS A 196 8.67 8.84 -21.81
N ASP A 197 7.50 8.82 -21.18
CA ASP A 197 7.37 8.91 -19.73
C ASP A 197 7.93 7.64 -19.09
N THR A 198 8.86 7.79 -18.14
CA THR A 198 9.53 6.68 -17.45
C THR A 198 8.77 6.16 -16.24
N SER A 199 7.62 6.75 -15.89
CA SER A 199 6.79 6.33 -14.75
C SER A 199 6.25 4.90 -14.87
N GLY A 200 5.80 4.35 -13.76
CA GLY A 200 5.27 2.99 -13.69
C GLY A 200 5.30 2.47 -12.27
N PHE A 201 4.41 1.52 -11.97
CA PHE A 201 4.41 0.83 -10.68
C PHE A 201 4.95 -0.59 -10.84
N VAL A 202 5.95 -0.93 -10.03
CA VAL A 202 6.51 -2.27 -9.96
C VAL A 202 6.27 -2.84 -8.57
N ILE A 203 5.42 -3.85 -8.48
CA ILE A 203 5.04 -4.54 -7.25
C ILE A 203 5.80 -5.87 -7.20
N LYS A 204 6.88 -5.93 -6.43
CA LYS A 204 7.81 -7.07 -6.40
C LYS A 204 7.93 -7.73 -5.03
N TYR A 205 7.93 -9.06 -5.01
CA TYR A 205 8.05 -9.85 -3.77
C TYR A 205 6.99 -9.52 -2.72
N CYS A 206 5.84 -9.01 -3.15
CA CYS A 206 4.76 -8.63 -2.25
C CYS A 206 3.85 -9.82 -1.95
N VAL A 207 2.96 -9.61 -0.97
CA VAL A 207 1.83 -10.51 -0.70
C VAL A 207 0.55 -9.71 -0.86
N ILE A 208 -0.34 -10.18 -1.73
CA ILE A 208 -1.70 -9.65 -1.86
C ILE A 208 -2.65 -10.57 -1.14
N LYS A 209 -3.40 -10.00 -0.19
CA LYS A 209 -4.45 -10.69 0.57
C LYS A 209 -5.54 -9.69 0.95
N GLY A 210 -6.61 -10.12 1.58
CA GLY A 210 -7.68 -9.21 1.96
C GLY A 210 -8.96 -9.95 2.34
N ASP A 211 -9.95 -9.18 2.77
CA ASP A 211 -11.35 -9.59 2.93
C ASP A 211 -12.20 -9.23 1.71
N GLY A 212 -11.72 -8.33 0.85
CA GLY A 212 -12.40 -7.92 -0.38
C GLY A 212 -12.02 -8.72 -1.62
N THR A 213 -12.39 -8.17 -2.77
CA THR A 213 -12.01 -8.65 -4.09
C THR A 213 -11.55 -7.48 -4.94
N ALA A 214 -10.57 -7.68 -5.82
CA ALA A 214 -10.05 -6.60 -6.67
C ALA A 214 -9.48 -7.09 -8.00
N SER A 215 -9.41 -6.18 -8.97
CA SER A 215 -8.47 -6.28 -10.09
C SER A 215 -7.08 -5.83 -9.63
N LEU A 216 -6.04 -6.38 -10.24
CA LEU A 216 -4.65 -5.93 -10.08
C LEU A 216 -4.47 -4.46 -10.47
N GLY A 217 -5.26 -3.99 -11.43
CA GLY A 217 -5.36 -2.57 -11.69
C GLY A 217 -6.25 -2.19 -12.85
N ARG A 218 -6.41 -0.88 -13.02
CA ARG A 218 -7.04 -0.27 -14.18
C ARG A 218 -6.22 0.86 -14.78
N ALA A 219 -6.30 1.06 -16.09
CA ALA A 219 -5.53 2.08 -16.78
C ALA A 219 -6.10 3.49 -16.53
N TYR A 220 -5.55 4.21 -15.55
CA TYR A 220 -5.93 5.60 -15.28
C TYR A 220 -5.59 6.52 -16.47
N ARG A 221 -4.51 6.23 -17.19
CA ARG A 221 -4.10 6.91 -18.43
C ARG A 221 -3.70 5.91 -19.53
N GLY A 222 -3.63 6.38 -20.78
CA GLY A 222 -3.54 5.51 -21.96
C GLY A 222 -2.22 4.76 -22.16
N TYR A 223 -1.17 5.13 -21.43
CA TYR A 223 0.13 4.42 -21.45
C TYR A 223 0.45 3.78 -20.10
N SER A 224 -0.59 3.52 -19.29
CA SER A 224 -0.49 2.99 -17.93
C SER A 224 0.48 1.81 -17.86
N ARG A 225 1.36 1.81 -16.87
CA ARG A 225 2.37 0.76 -16.70
C ARG A 225 2.39 0.21 -15.28
N VAL A 226 2.08 -1.07 -15.14
CA VAL A 226 2.09 -1.81 -13.87
C VAL A 226 2.67 -3.20 -14.09
N VAL A 227 3.63 -3.60 -13.25
CA VAL A 227 4.22 -4.94 -13.28
C VAL A 227 4.15 -5.57 -11.89
N PHE A 228 3.54 -6.75 -11.79
CA PHE A 228 3.64 -7.61 -10.62
C PHE A 228 4.72 -8.66 -10.86
N TYR A 229 5.75 -8.70 -10.01
CA TYR A 229 6.89 -9.61 -10.14
C TYR A 229 7.09 -10.46 -8.88
N ALA A 230 7.04 -11.79 -9.02
CA ALA A 230 7.23 -12.72 -7.90
C ALA A 230 6.38 -12.37 -6.67
N THR A 231 5.13 -11.95 -6.91
CA THR A 231 4.16 -11.57 -5.90
C THR A 231 3.20 -12.73 -5.65
N THR A 232 2.96 -13.04 -4.38
CA THR A 232 2.00 -14.09 -3.97
C THR A 232 0.62 -13.47 -3.86
N MET A 233 -0.38 -14.06 -4.51
CA MET A 233 -1.75 -13.54 -4.58
C MET A 233 -2.73 -14.57 -4.00
N SER A 234 -3.45 -14.20 -2.94
CA SER A 234 -4.60 -15.00 -2.49
C SER A 234 -5.77 -14.90 -3.49
N ASN A 235 -6.85 -15.63 -3.24
CA ASN A 235 -8.06 -15.65 -4.07
C ASN A 235 -8.87 -14.34 -4.15
N VAL A 236 -8.31 -13.21 -3.69
CA VAL A 236 -8.95 -11.89 -3.77
C VAL A 236 -8.88 -11.27 -5.18
N ILE A 237 -8.10 -11.86 -6.09
CA ILE A 237 -7.94 -11.33 -7.46
C ILE A 237 -9.03 -11.87 -8.39
N VAL A 238 -9.77 -10.99 -9.04
CA VAL A 238 -10.77 -11.39 -10.04
C VAL A 238 -10.12 -12.08 -11.24
N PRO A 239 -10.77 -13.06 -11.90
CA PRO A 239 -10.17 -13.82 -13.00
C PRO A 239 -9.62 -12.94 -14.13
N GLN A 240 -10.32 -11.86 -14.49
CA GLN A 240 -9.93 -10.92 -15.54
C GLN A 240 -8.60 -10.22 -15.24
N GLY A 241 -8.27 -10.03 -13.97
CA GLY A 241 -7.04 -9.39 -13.47
C GLY A 241 -6.95 -7.89 -13.71
N TRP A 242 -7.33 -7.40 -14.90
CA TRP A 242 -7.05 -6.03 -15.34
C TRP A 242 -8.23 -5.38 -16.06
N ASP A 243 -8.30 -4.05 -16.00
CA ASP A 243 -9.30 -3.25 -16.73
C ASP A 243 -8.64 -2.11 -17.52
N ALA A 244 -8.89 -2.02 -18.83
CA ALA A 244 -8.42 -0.90 -19.67
C ALA A 244 -9.19 0.41 -19.39
N TRP A 245 -10.25 0.36 -18.59
CA TRP A 245 -11.10 1.47 -18.19
C TRP A 245 -11.63 2.28 -19.38
N ARG A 246 -11.14 3.51 -19.57
CA ARG A 246 -11.53 4.41 -20.66
C ARG A 246 -10.69 4.24 -21.93
N TYR A 247 -9.73 3.33 -21.93
CA TYR A 247 -8.78 3.08 -23.01
C TYR A 247 -9.00 1.71 -23.69
N LYS A 248 -10.24 1.19 -23.62
CA LYS A 248 -10.64 0.01 -24.39
C LYS A 248 -10.42 0.25 -25.89
N GLY A 249 -9.80 -0.69 -26.59
CA GLY A 249 -9.33 -0.55 -27.98
C GLY A 249 -7.99 0.17 -28.15
N GLN A 250 -7.28 0.49 -27.06
CA GLN A 250 -5.94 1.08 -27.05
C GLN A 250 -4.98 0.32 -26.12
N GLU A 251 -5.28 -0.96 -25.87
CA GLU A 251 -4.51 -1.82 -24.96
C GLU A 251 -3.12 -2.18 -25.51
N ASP A 252 -2.84 -1.87 -26.78
CA ASP A 252 -1.51 -1.94 -27.37
C ASP A 252 -0.51 -1.03 -26.64
N LYS A 253 -0.96 0.10 -26.09
CA LYS A 253 -0.15 1.12 -25.40
C LYS A 253 0.01 0.89 -23.90
N ILE A 254 -0.85 0.06 -23.31
CA ILE A 254 -0.86 -0.25 -21.86
C ILE A 254 0.17 -1.35 -21.59
N ILE A 255 0.95 -1.21 -20.52
CA ILE A 255 1.91 -2.23 -20.08
C ILE A 255 1.48 -2.79 -18.73
N PHE A 256 0.61 -3.80 -18.75
CA PHE A 256 0.25 -4.59 -17.56
C PHE A 256 0.80 -6.00 -17.70
N ALA A 257 1.52 -6.47 -16.68
CA ALA A 257 2.16 -7.79 -16.71
C ALA A 257 2.27 -8.43 -15.33
N GLU A 258 1.98 -9.72 -15.26
CA GLU A 258 2.29 -10.61 -14.14
C GLU A 258 3.45 -11.54 -14.52
N VAL A 259 4.53 -11.54 -13.72
CA VAL A 259 5.73 -12.35 -13.96
C VAL A 259 6.09 -13.12 -12.70
N LYS A 260 6.17 -14.45 -12.80
CA LYS A 260 6.51 -15.36 -11.68
C LYS A 260 5.60 -15.21 -10.44
N CYS A 261 4.39 -14.69 -10.61
CA CYS A 261 3.42 -14.59 -9.52
C CYS A 261 2.86 -15.97 -9.17
N THR A 262 2.49 -16.17 -7.91
CA THR A 262 2.04 -17.47 -7.37
C THR A 262 0.81 -17.29 -6.48
N GLY A 263 0.19 -18.41 -6.07
CA GLY A 263 -1.03 -18.41 -5.27
C GLY A 263 -2.31 -18.49 -6.12
N GLU A 264 -3.44 -18.68 -5.47
CA GLU A 264 -4.74 -18.91 -6.13
C GLU A 264 -5.14 -17.74 -7.05
N GLY A 265 -4.89 -16.50 -6.61
CA GLY A 265 -5.20 -15.29 -7.38
C GLY A 265 -4.31 -15.10 -8.60
N ALA A 266 -3.17 -15.80 -8.69
CA ALA A 266 -2.25 -15.74 -9.82
C ALA A 266 -2.66 -16.69 -10.98
N ASN A 267 -3.78 -17.40 -10.86
CA ASN A 267 -4.30 -18.21 -11.97
C ASN A 267 -4.68 -17.33 -13.17
N LYS A 268 -4.00 -17.54 -14.30
CA LYS A 268 -4.17 -16.74 -15.51
C LYS A 268 -5.27 -17.23 -16.47
N GLN A 269 -5.97 -18.34 -16.17
CA GLN A 269 -6.94 -18.97 -17.09
C GLN A 269 -8.09 -18.04 -17.54
N GLY A 270 -8.41 -16.99 -16.76
CA GLY A 270 -9.44 -16.00 -17.09
C GLY A 270 -8.92 -14.59 -17.38
N ARG A 271 -7.61 -14.39 -17.49
CA ARG A 271 -7.01 -13.06 -17.67
C ARG A 271 -7.41 -12.46 -19.01
N VAL A 272 -7.45 -11.12 -19.04
CA VAL A 272 -7.58 -10.38 -20.29
C VAL A 272 -6.50 -10.79 -21.29
N GLY A 273 -6.88 -10.95 -22.57
CA GLY A 273 -5.95 -11.42 -23.62
C GLY A 273 -4.88 -10.39 -24.03
N TRP A 274 -4.99 -9.14 -23.60
CA TRP A 274 -4.07 -8.05 -23.94
C TRP A 274 -2.97 -7.81 -22.88
N GLU A 275 -2.96 -8.58 -21.79
CA GLU A 275 -1.87 -8.57 -20.81
C GLU A 275 -0.52 -8.83 -21.50
N LYS A 276 0.51 -8.08 -21.14
CA LYS A 276 1.80 -8.10 -21.82
C LYS A 276 2.70 -9.21 -21.28
N ASN A 277 3.41 -9.87 -22.19
CA ASN A 277 4.58 -10.68 -21.88
C ASN A 277 5.82 -9.84 -22.15
N LEU A 278 6.50 -9.41 -21.08
CA LEU A 278 7.71 -8.60 -21.18
C LEU A 278 8.94 -9.49 -21.37
N SER A 279 9.94 -8.99 -22.08
CA SER A 279 11.23 -9.66 -22.23
C SER A 279 12.02 -9.69 -20.91
N ASP A 280 12.94 -10.65 -20.77
CA ASP A 280 13.81 -10.73 -19.60
C ASP A 280 14.64 -9.45 -19.38
N ILE A 281 15.00 -8.76 -20.46
CA ILE A 281 15.75 -7.49 -20.41
C ILE A 281 14.88 -6.38 -19.82
N GLU A 282 13.63 -6.24 -20.28
CA GLU A 282 12.68 -5.26 -19.74
C GLU A 282 12.38 -5.53 -18.27
N ILE A 283 12.17 -6.80 -17.91
CA ILE A 283 11.95 -7.20 -16.53
C ILE A 283 13.16 -6.89 -15.66
N ALA A 284 14.37 -7.26 -16.09
CA ALA A 284 15.60 -6.97 -15.35
C ALA A 284 15.80 -5.47 -15.12
N PHE A 285 15.42 -4.63 -16.09
CA PHE A 285 15.45 -3.17 -15.95
C PHE A 285 14.42 -2.67 -14.93
N LEU A 286 13.16 -3.11 -15.01
CA LEU A 286 12.05 -2.61 -14.19
C LEU A 286 12.14 -3.03 -12.71
N ILE A 287 12.58 -4.27 -12.43
CA ILE A 287 12.58 -4.80 -11.05
C ILE A 287 13.82 -4.39 -10.24
N ASN A 288 14.83 -3.83 -10.89
CA ASN A 288 16.08 -3.42 -10.26
C ASN A 288 15.98 -1.95 -9.85
N THR A 289 16.12 -1.70 -8.54
CA THR A 289 16.01 -0.37 -7.95
C THR A 289 17.04 0.60 -8.54
N LYS A 290 18.26 0.13 -8.82
CA LYS A 290 19.36 0.95 -9.37
C LYS A 290 19.09 1.41 -10.80
N THR A 291 18.33 0.66 -11.59
CA THR A 291 18.04 1.03 -12.98
C THR A 291 16.71 1.74 -13.11
N PHE A 292 15.67 1.25 -12.44
CA PHE A 292 14.33 1.80 -12.61
C PHE A 292 14.13 3.09 -11.82
N ILE A 293 14.50 3.17 -10.55
CA ILE A 293 14.18 4.35 -9.72
C ILE A 293 15.40 5.15 -9.28
N ALA A 294 16.60 4.57 -9.32
CA ALA A 294 17.82 5.17 -8.78
C ALA A 294 18.99 5.20 -9.79
N GLY A 295 18.70 5.38 -11.08
CA GLY A 295 19.73 5.44 -12.14
C GLY A 295 20.72 6.59 -12.00
N ASP A 296 20.33 7.68 -11.34
CA ASP A 296 21.18 8.82 -10.97
C ASP A 296 21.90 8.63 -9.63
N GLY A 297 21.71 7.47 -8.97
CA GLY A 297 22.34 7.16 -7.70
C GLY A 297 21.73 7.88 -6.49
N TRP A 298 20.54 8.48 -6.58
CA TRP A 298 20.01 9.26 -5.44
C TRP A 298 19.94 8.48 -4.11
N MET A 299 19.70 7.17 -4.17
CA MET A 299 19.68 6.32 -2.97
C MET A 299 21.05 6.23 -2.27
N THR A 300 22.16 6.45 -2.95
CA THR A 300 23.50 6.47 -2.33
C THR A 300 23.75 7.75 -1.54
N THR A 301 22.86 8.75 -1.66
CA THR A 301 22.92 10.02 -0.91
C THR A 301 22.15 9.96 0.42
N LEU A 302 21.41 8.86 0.65
CA LEU A 302 20.73 8.60 1.93
C LEU A 302 21.77 8.45 3.05
N PRO A 303 21.43 8.82 4.31
CA PRO A 303 22.38 8.70 5.42
C PRO A 303 22.85 7.26 5.61
N SER A 304 24.13 7.11 5.95
CA SER A 304 24.75 5.79 6.17
C SER A 304 24.05 4.98 7.27
N SER A 305 23.43 5.65 8.24
CA SER A 305 22.61 5.02 9.29
C SER A 305 21.41 4.25 8.75
N LEU A 306 20.99 4.49 7.51
CA LEU A 306 19.88 3.79 6.86
C LEU A 306 20.34 2.67 5.92
N VAL A 307 21.65 2.57 5.63
CA VAL A 307 22.21 1.60 4.68
C VAL A 307 21.88 0.16 5.06
N SER A 308 21.85 -0.15 6.36
CA SER A 308 21.51 -1.49 6.87
C SER A 308 20.07 -1.91 6.55
N LEU A 309 19.16 -0.96 6.28
CA LEU A 309 17.76 -1.24 6.01
C LEU A 309 17.49 -1.61 4.54
N TYR A 310 18.35 -1.20 3.60
CA TYR A 310 18.18 -1.48 2.16
C TYR A 310 19.34 -2.27 1.53
N SER A 311 20.48 -2.40 2.21
CA SER A 311 21.54 -3.33 1.82
C SER A 311 21.32 -4.62 2.60
N PRO A 312 20.87 -5.74 1.99
CA PRO A 312 21.02 -7.03 2.62
C PRO A 312 22.51 -7.19 2.90
N SER A 313 22.86 -7.23 4.18
CA SER A 313 24.23 -7.42 4.61
C SER A 313 24.84 -8.59 3.85
N SER A 314 25.99 -8.37 3.20
CA SER A 314 26.89 -9.42 2.70
C SER A 314 27.53 -10.23 3.85
N ILE A 315 26.85 -10.34 4.99
CA ILE A 315 27.29 -11.05 6.18
C ILE A 315 26.62 -12.42 6.13
N PHE A 316 27.23 -13.33 5.37
CA PHE A 316 27.40 -14.77 5.63
C PHE A 316 28.15 -15.38 4.43
N LEU A 317 29.39 -14.93 4.21
CA LEU A 317 30.36 -15.67 3.42
C LEU A 317 31.60 -15.85 4.29
N GLY A 318 31.59 -16.87 5.14
CA GLY A 318 32.71 -17.18 6.02
C GLY A 318 32.27 -17.83 7.32
N ILE A 319 31.91 -19.10 7.25
CA ILE A 319 32.35 -20.22 8.11
C ILE A 319 31.70 -21.46 7.47
N PHE A 320 32.38 -22.03 6.47
CA PHE A 320 32.31 -23.46 6.19
C PHE A 320 33.74 -23.96 6.37
N ILE A 321 34.01 -24.56 7.52
CA ILE A 321 35.18 -25.40 7.73
C ILE A 321 34.64 -26.72 8.28
N ASN A 322 34.63 -27.73 7.39
CA ASN A 322 34.79 -29.18 7.63
C ASN A 322 34.02 -29.79 8.82
N SER A 323 33.06 -30.70 8.63
CA SER A 323 33.23 -32.10 8.18
C SER A 323 31.91 -32.87 8.44
N PRO A 324 31.79 -34.18 8.14
CA PRO A 324 31.98 -34.83 6.87
C PRO A 324 30.71 -35.62 6.44
N VAL A 325 30.75 -36.00 5.17
CA VAL A 325 29.91 -36.98 4.49
C VAL A 325 29.68 -38.26 5.32
N CYS A 326 28.43 -38.56 5.64
CA CYS A 326 28.00 -39.94 5.93
C CYS A 326 27.41 -40.55 4.64
N ARG A 327 28.21 -41.42 4.01
CA ARG A 327 27.73 -42.35 2.99
C ARG A 327 26.96 -43.48 3.67
N ASP A 328 25.75 -43.72 3.19
CA ASP A 328 25.01 -44.96 3.37
C ASP A 328 25.71 -46.09 2.59
N PRO A 329 25.89 -47.27 3.23
CA PRO A 329 25.65 -48.50 2.50
C PRO A 329 24.85 -49.49 3.35
N ARG A 330 23.63 -49.83 2.91
CA ARG A 330 23.25 -51.20 2.48
C ARG A 330 21.76 -51.33 2.12
N ARG A 331 21.52 -51.96 0.97
CA ARG A 331 20.24 -52.54 0.51
C ARG A 331 19.68 -53.56 1.51
N SER A 332 18.35 -53.61 1.67
CA SER A 332 17.55 -54.83 1.49
C SER A 332 16.04 -54.56 1.54
N ASN A 333 15.33 -55.16 0.59
CA ASN A 333 13.86 -55.26 0.47
C ASN A 333 13.18 -55.76 1.75
N ILE A 334 11.92 -55.34 1.98
CA ILE A 334 10.78 -56.19 2.39
C ILE A 334 9.47 -55.39 2.25
N SER A 335 8.42 -56.06 1.78
CA SER A 335 7.07 -55.54 1.56
C SER A 335 6.11 -55.84 2.73
N THR A 336 4.99 -55.10 2.75
CA THR A 336 3.66 -55.40 3.33
C THR A 336 3.55 -55.72 4.83
N THR A 337 2.86 -54.86 5.62
CA THR A 337 1.43 -54.97 6.04
C THR A 337 1.05 -53.89 7.08
N ASP A 338 -0.25 -53.59 7.12
CA ASP A 338 -1.05 -52.76 8.05
C ASP A 338 -0.49 -52.48 9.46
N TRP A 339 -0.71 -51.29 10.03
CA TRP A 339 -1.25 -51.08 11.39
C TRP A 339 -1.80 -49.65 11.59
N LYS A 340 -2.90 -49.61 12.34
CA LYS A 340 -3.82 -48.49 12.66
C LYS A 340 -3.27 -47.43 13.64
N HIS A 341 -3.89 -46.25 13.57
CA HIS A 341 -4.18 -45.24 14.62
C HIS A 341 -3.18 -45.01 15.75
N LYS A 342 -2.76 -43.73 15.90
CA LYS A 342 -2.72 -43.06 17.20
C LYS A 342 -2.84 -41.54 17.08
N ASP A 343 -3.74 -41.03 17.90
CA ASP A 343 -4.20 -39.66 18.02
C ASP A 343 -3.14 -38.69 18.57
N LEU A 344 -3.15 -37.45 18.09
CA LEU A 344 -2.58 -36.29 18.78
C LEU A 344 -3.60 -35.15 18.77
N HIS A 345 -4.07 -34.80 19.96
CA HIS A 345 -5.01 -33.72 20.25
C HIS A 345 -4.39 -32.33 20.05
N PRO A 346 -5.16 -31.32 19.59
CA PRO A 346 -4.78 -29.91 19.72
C PRO A 346 -5.25 -29.31 21.05
N VAL A 347 -4.37 -28.54 21.68
CA VAL A 347 -4.61 -27.73 22.89
C VAL A 347 -5.43 -26.49 22.51
N VAL A 348 -6.59 -26.32 23.14
CA VAL A 348 -7.46 -25.12 23.03
C VAL A 348 -7.35 -24.33 24.33
N TYR A 349 -6.94 -23.07 24.24
CA TYR A 349 -7.03 -22.10 25.34
C TYR A 349 -8.43 -21.46 25.35
N LYS A 350 -9.17 -21.68 26.44
CA LYS A 350 -10.44 -21.02 26.78
C LYS A 350 -10.15 -19.84 27.71
N HIS A 351 -10.66 -18.65 27.38
CA HIS A 351 -11.02 -17.64 28.37
C HIS A 351 -12.42 -17.11 28.01
N GLY A 352 -13.36 -17.30 28.94
CA GLY A 352 -14.69 -16.72 28.90
C GLY A 352 -14.78 -15.52 29.84
N TRP A 353 -15.73 -14.63 29.55
CA TRP A 353 -16.41 -13.77 30.52
C TRP A 353 -17.83 -13.49 30.01
N ASP A 354 -18.76 -14.16 30.69
CA ASP A 354 -20.14 -13.87 31.09
C ASP A 354 -21.04 -12.89 30.33
N GLU A 355 -22.23 -13.44 30.03
CA GLU A 355 -23.47 -12.80 29.63
C GLU A 355 -24.15 -12.07 30.81
N LEU A 356 -24.83 -10.96 30.51
CA LEU A 356 -25.94 -10.43 31.30
C LEU A 356 -27.18 -10.33 30.40
N ASN A 357 -28.12 -11.24 30.63
CA ASN A 357 -29.50 -11.22 30.14
C ASN A 357 -30.30 -10.12 30.86
N ILE A 358 -31.06 -9.33 30.11
CA ILE A 358 -32.38 -8.83 30.55
C ILE A 358 -33.33 -8.90 29.35
N ASP A 359 -34.46 -9.55 29.59
CA ASP A 359 -35.50 -9.93 28.65
C ASP A 359 -36.70 -8.97 28.73
N SER A 360 -37.51 -9.02 27.67
CA SER A 360 -38.94 -8.73 27.56
C SER A 360 -39.44 -7.28 27.45
N GLY A 361 -40.29 -7.07 26.43
CA GLY A 361 -41.13 -5.87 26.30
C GLY A 361 -41.76 -5.71 24.92
N THR A 362 -42.78 -6.51 24.62
CA THR A 362 -43.66 -6.39 23.44
C THR A 362 -44.46 -5.08 23.43
N SER A 363 -44.66 -4.46 22.25
CA SER A 363 -45.95 -3.87 21.84
C SER A 363 -45.98 -3.45 20.38
N ASP A 364 -47.04 -3.87 19.70
CA ASP A 364 -47.51 -3.43 18.38
C ASP A 364 -47.82 -1.93 18.33
N ILE A 365 -47.70 -1.30 17.15
CA ILE A 365 -48.69 -0.37 16.56
C ILE A 365 -48.40 -0.20 15.07
N ALA A 366 -49.47 -0.32 14.28
CA ALA A 366 -49.51 -0.17 12.84
C ALA A 366 -49.69 1.28 12.35
N SER A 367 -49.27 1.49 11.10
CA SER A 367 -49.77 2.45 10.11
C SER A 367 -49.41 3.95 10.24
N LYS A 368 -48.77 4.49 9.21
CA LYS A 368 -49.36 5.40 8.20
C LYS A 368 -48.29 5.87 7.22
N GLY A 369 -48.57 5.74 5.94
CA GLY A 369 -47.71 6.25 4.87
C GLY A 369 -47.79 7.78 4.72
N GLN A 370 -46.74 8.35 4.13
CA GLN A 370 -46.86 9.59 3.37
C GLN A 370 -45.76 9.67 2.29
N ARG A 371 -46.21 9.75 1.04
CA ARG A 371 -45.42 10.16 -0.12
C ARG A 371 -45.05 11.65 -0.02
N SER A 372 -43.82 12.02 -0.30
CA SER A 372 -43.49 13.32 -0.93
C SER A 372 -42.15 13.22 -1.67
N ARG A 373 -42.21 13.16 -3.01
CA ARG A 373 -41.85 14.23 -3.97
C ARG A 373 -40.35 14.57 -4.03
N VAL A 374 -39.71 13.87 -4.97
CA VAL A 374 -38.46 14.21 -5.65
C VAL A 374 -38.52 15.66 -6.16
N LYS A 375 -37.47 16.44 -5.86
CA LYS A 375 -37.11 17.66 -6.60
C LYS A 375 -35.72 17.45 -7.19
N GLU A 376 -35.68 17.18 -8.48
CA GLU A 376 -34.48 17.26 -9.31
C GLU A 376 -33.94 18.70 -9.29
N ARG A 377 -32.65 18.86 -9.01
CA ARG A 377 -31.92 20.10 -9.32
C ARG A 377 -30.89 19.79 -10.40
N ASN A 378 -31.20 20.28 -11.59
CA ASN A 378 -30.28 20.36 -12.72
C ASN A 378 -29.11 21.30 -12.39
N TYR A 379 -27.87 20.81 -12.50
CA TYR A 379 -26.69 21.66 -12.57
C TYR A 379 -26.03 21.54 -13.94
N LYS A 380 -26.09 22.64 -14.71
CA LYS A 380 -25.34 22.86 -15.95
C LYS A 380 -23.89 23.22 -15.59
N PHE A 381 -22.92 22.43 -16.06
CA PHE A 381 -21.52 22.82 -16.05
C PHE A 381 -21.19 23.67 -17.29
N HIS A 382 -20.63 24.85 -17.07
CA HIS A 382 -20.03 25.68 -18.12
C HIS A 382 -18.58 25.22 -18.35
N ARG A 383 -18.23 24.99 -19.63
CA ARG A 383 -16.85 24.92 -20.12
C ARG A 383 -16.21 26.30 -19.97
N VAL A 384 -14.99 26.34 -19.45
CA VAL A 384 -14.06 27.44 -19.71
C VAL A 384 -12.85 26.85 -20.41
N SER A 385 -12.62 27.34 -21.62
CA SER A 385 -11.47 27.06 -22.48
C SER A 385 -10.55 28.27 -22.46
N SER A 386 -9.27 28.04 -22.15
CA SER A 386 -8.09 28.65 -22.77
C SER A 386 -6.85 28.04 -22.13
#